data_AF-A0A4R4E429-F1
#
_entry.id   AF-A0A4R4E429-F1
#
_cell.length_a   1.000
_cell.length_b   1.000
_cell.length_c   1.000
_cell.angle_alpha   90.00
_cell.angle_beta   90.00
_cell.angle_gamma   90.00
#
_symmetry.space_group_name_H-M   'P 1'
#
loop_
_entity.id
_entity.type
_entity.pdbx_description
1 polymer ?
#
loop_
_entity_poly.entity_id
_entity_poly.type
_entity_poly.pdbx_seq_one_letter_code
_entity_poly.pdbx_strand_id
1 'polypeptide(L)'
;HDAMEAVVPPPLHGTVGAVMFNLGYLPGAEAAVITRVESTLPALKAALRLLRSGGIVTVMVYPGHEGGDVEADAVADWAAVLPKGAYHAIVYRMINRSASAPYLIAIEKQ
;
A
#
# COMPACT_ATOMS: atom_id res chain seq x y z
N HIS A 1 -8.96 4.77 -4.92
CA HIS A 1 -8.64 4.11 -3.62
C HIS A 1 -8.72 5.12 -2.48
N ASP A 2 -8.25 6.35 -2.72
CA ASP A 2 -8.60 7.57 -2.00
C ASP A 2 -9.99 7.64 -1.33
N ALA A 3 -11.09 7.21 -1.97
CA ALA A 3 -12.44 7.28 -1.41
C ALA A 3 -12.80 6.13 -0.44
N MET A 4 -11.93 5.13 -0.26
CA MET A 4 -12.24 3.85 0.40
C MET A 4 -12.89 3.99 1.78
N GLU A 5 -12.38 4.88 2.64
CA GLU A 5 -12.91 5.05 4.00
C GLU A 5 -14.37 5.52 4.02
N ALA A 6 -14.76 6.34 3.05
CA ALA A 6 -16.13 6.86 2.94
C ALA A 6 -17.11 5.82 2.41
N VAL A 7 -16.65 4.87 1.57
CA VAL A 7 -17.50 3.81 1.01
C VAL A 7 -17.56 2.56 1.88
N VAL A 8 -16.57 2.30 2.74
CA VAL A 8 -16.65 1.23 3.73
C VAL A 8 -17.64 1.66 4.82
N PRO A 9 -18.72 0.88 5.07
CA PRO A 9 -19.72 1.23 6.08
C PRO A 9 -19.10 1.51 7.46
N PRO A 10 -19.51 2.58 8.17
CA PRO A 10 -18.95 2.91 9.49
C PRO A 10 -18.93 1.77 10.50
N PRO A 11 -19.95 0.86 10.56
CA PRO A 11 -19.91 -0.28 11.48
C PRO A 11 -18.78 -1.29 11.21
N LEU A 12 -18.15 -1.24 10.03
CA LEU A 12 -17.04 -2.13 9.66
C LEU A 12 -15.66 -1.48 9.89
N HIS A 13 -15.62 -0.21 10.30
CA HIS A 13 -14.36 0.46 10.62
C HIS A 13 -13.74 -0.19 11.85
N GLY A 14 -12.46 -0.56 11.76
CA GLY A 14 -11.76 -1.29 12.82
C GLY A 14 -12.09 -2.79 12.87
N THR A 15 -12.89 -3.32 11.94
CA THR A 15 -13.20 -4.76 11.86
C THR A 15 -12.56 -5.45 10.66
N VAL A 16 -11.98 -4.68 9.73
CA VAL A 16 -11.43 -5.20 8.48
C VAL A 16 -10.20 -6.06 8.77
N GLY A 17 -10.19 -7.30 8.27
CA GLY A 17 -9.08 -8.24 8.46
C GLY A 17 -7.90 -7.99 7.53
N ALA A 18 -8.15 -7.54 6.30
CA ALA A 18 -7.11 -7.26 5.33
C ALA A 18 -7.51 -6.16 4.33
N VAL A 19 -6.54 -5.38 3.86
CA VAL A 19 -6.67 -4.47 2.71
C VAL A 19 -5.47 -4.68 1.80
N MET A 20 -5.70 -4.84 0.50
CA MET A 20 -4.64 -5.03 -0.48
C MET A 20 -4.61 -3.87 -1.48
N PHE A 21 -3.42 -3.35 -1.71
CA PHE A 21 -3.12 -2.37 -2.75
C PHE A 21 -2.24 -3.02 -3.81
N ASN A 22 -2.54 -2.72 -5.06
CA ASN A 22 -1.73 -3.09 -6.21
C ASN A 22 -1.43 -1.81 -6.98
N LEU A 23 -0.24 -1.25 -6.76
CA LEU A 23 0.16 0.07 -7.26
C LEU A 23 0.83 -0.05 -8.64
N GLY A 24 0.86 1.04 -9.39
CA GLY A 24 1.44 1.11 -10.72
C GLY A 24 0.39 1.43 -11.77
N TYR A 25 0.59 0.91 -12.98
CA TYR A 25 -0.28 1.17 -14.12
C TYR A 25 -1.36 0.11 -14.29
N LEU A 26 -2.51 0.49 -14.85
CA LEU A 26 -3.56 -0.44 -15.24
C LEU A 26 -3.21 -1.12 -16.58
N PRO A 27 -2.99 -2.45 -16.62
CA PRO A 27 -2.66 -3.13 -17.87
C PRO A 27 -3.81 -3.07 -18.87
N GLY A 28 -3.52 -2.69 -20.12
CA GLY A 28 -4.51 -2.67 -21.21
C GLY A 28 -5.38 -1.41 -21.28
N ALA A 29 -5.11 -0.38 -20.48
CA ALA A 29 -5.81 0.90 -20.59
C ALA A 29 -5.29 1.74 -21.77
N GLU A 30 -6.19 2.45 -22.47
CA GLU A 30 -5.86 3.31 -23.62
C GLU A 30 -5.04 4.55 -23.23
N ALA A 31 -5.18 5.00 -21.97
CA ALA A 31 -4.37 6.05 -21.36
C ALA A 31 -3.55 5.45 -20.20
N ALA A 32 -2.41 6.07 -19.88
CA ALA A 32 -1.58 5.71 -18.74
C ALA A 32 -2.30 6.07 -17.42
N VAL A 33 -3.25 5.23 -17.01
CA VAL A 33 -3.88 5.29 -15.69
C VAL A 33 -2.89 4.68 -14.71
N ILE A 34 -2.24 5.54 -13.93
CA ILE A 34 -1.27 5.17 -12.91
C ILE A 34 -1.74 5.61 -11.53
N THR A 35 -1.37 4.86 -10.50
CA THR A 35 -1.46 5.34 -9.12
C THR A 35 -0.45 6.47 -8.87
N ARG A 36 -0.74 7.28 -7.85
CA ARG A 36 0.07 8.46 -7.51
C ARG A 36 0.17 8.62 -6.00
N VAL A 37 1.35 9.03 -5.53
CA VAL A 37 1.70 9.26 -4.12
C VAL A 37 0.62 10.05 -3.38
N GLU A 38 0.11 11.12 -4.00
CA GLU A 38 -0.85 12.05 -3.43
C GLU A 38 -2.18 11.36 -3.06
N SER A 39 -2.55 10.32 -3.81
CA SER A 39 -3.74 9.51 -3.55
C SER A 39 -3.44 8.25 -2.73
N THR A 40 -2.25 7.68 -2.90
CA THR A 40 -1.84 6.41 -2.30
C THR A 40 -1.56 6.53 -0.82
N LEU A 41 -0.78 7.53 -0.37
CA LEU A 41 -0.46 7.67 1.05
C LEU A 41 -1.70 7.97 1.92
N PRO A 42 -2.63 8.86 1.53
CA PRO A 42 -3.87 9.03 2.29
C PRO A 42 -4.71 7.75 2.37
N ALA A 43 -4.81 7.00 1.27
CA ALA A 43 -5.57 5.75 1.24
C ALA A 43 -4.93 4.65 2.10
N LEU A 44 -3.60 4.54 2.14
CA LEU A 44 -2.90 3.61 3.03
C LEU A 44 -3.12 3.96 4.50
N LYS A 45 -3.06 5.26 4.85
CA LYS A 45 -3.39 5.73 6.21
C LYS A 45 -4.84 5.41 6.58
N ALA A 46 -5.78 5.56 5.65
CA ALA A 46 -7.17 5.16 5.83
C ALA A 46 -7.30 3.65 6.05
N ALA A 47 -6.58 2.83 5.26
CA ALA A 47 -6.58 1.38 5.41
C ALA A 47 -6.21 0.95 6.84
N LEU A 48 -5.17 1.55 7.44
CA LEU A 48 -4.75 1.25 8.81
C LEU A 48 -5.84 1.55 9.86
N ARG A 49 -6.70 2.57 9.62
CA ARG A 49 -7.84 2.88 10.50
C ARG A 49 -8.95 1.84 10.38
N LEU A 50 -9.16 1.30 9.17
CA LEU A 50 -10.16 0.27 8.93
C LEU A 50 -9.78 -1.08 9.53
N LEU A 51 -8.48 -1.37 9.68
CA LEU A 51 -8.00 -2.64 10.21
C LEU A 51 -8.40 -2.89 11.67
N ARG A 52 -8.75 -4.15 11.96
CA ARG A 52 -8.74 -4.71 13.32
C ARG A 52 -7.31 -4.96 13.82
N SER A 53 -7.13 -5.17 15.12
CA SER A 53 -5.88 -5.73 15.67
C SER A 53 -5.62 -7.12 15.08
N GLY A 54 -4.37 -7.39 14.70
CA GLY A 54 -3.94 -8.53 13.88
C GLY A 54 -4.35 -8.46 12.41
N GLY A 55 -4.92 -7.33 11.94
CA GLY A 55 -5.25 -7.10 10.55
C GLY A 55 -4.02 -6.67 9.73
N ILE A 56 -4.08 -6.84 8.41
CA ILE A 56 -2.92 -6.60 7.52
C ILE A 56 -3.25 -5.69 6.33
N VAL A 57 -2.36 -4.74 6.03
CA VAL A 57 -2.31 -4.05 4.75
C VAL A 57 -1.18 -4.66 3.93
N THR A 58 -1.46 -5.06 2.70
CA THR A 58 -0.45 -5.48 1.72
C THR A 58 -0.40 -4.49 0.58
N VAL A 59 0.81 -4.14 0.14
CA VAL A 59 1.06 -3.20 -0.95
C VAL A 59 2.03 -3.83 -1.92
N MET A 60 1.52 -4.23 -3.08
CA MET A 60 2.36 -4.61 -4.20
C MET A 60 2.80 -3.34 -4.93
N VAL A 61 4.10 -3.13 -5.05
CA VAL A 61 4.69 -1.97 -5.75
C VAL A 61 5.44 -2.42 -6.99
N TYR A 62 5.42 -1.59 -8.03
CA TYR A 62 5.97 -1.87 -9.36
C TYR A 62 6.93 -0.74 -9.76
N PRO A 63 8.20 -0.80 -9.33
CA PRO A 63 9.21 0.16 -9.77
C PRO A 63 9.54 0.00 -11.28
N GLY A 64 10.25 0.96 -11.85
CA GLY A 64 10.77 0.88 -13.23
C GLY A 64 9.81 1.34 -14.33
N HIS A 65 8.73 2.03 -14.00
CA HIS A 65 7.91 2.79 -14.94
C HIS A 65 7.79 4.26 -14.51
N GLU A 66 7.27 5.12 -15.39
CA GLU A 66 7.07 6.54 -15.08
C GLU A 66 6.25 6.71 -13.79
N GLY A 67 6.83 7.39 -12.80
CA GLY A 67 6.25 7.59 -11.46
C GLY A 67 6.33 6.39 -10.50
N GLY A 68 6.62 5.18 -10.99
CA GLY A 68 6.63 3.96 -10.19
C GLY A 68 7.71 3.93 -9.12
N ASP A 69 8.92 4.40 -9.44
CA ASP A 69 10.03 4.47 -8.46
C ASP A 69 9.71 5.46 -7.33
N VAL A 70 9.21 6.65 -7.68
CA VAL A 70 8.82 7.70 -6.72
C VAL A 70 7.72 7.21 -5.78
N GLU A 71 6.73 6.49 -6.31
CA GLU A 71 5.65 5.95 -5.49
C GLU A 71 6.12 4.80 -4.59
N ALA A 72 6.97 3.90 -5.10
CA ALA A 72 7.52 2.80 -4.33
C ALA A 72 8.36 3.33 -3.14
N ASP A 73 9.25 4.30 -3.38
CA ASP A 73 10.07 4.91 -2.35
C ASP A 73 9.23 5.63 -1.30
N ALA A 74 8.24 6.43 -1.72
CA ALA A 74 7.35 7.14 -0.81
C ALA A 74 6.56 6.19 0.11
N VAL A 75 6.09 5.05 -0.40
CA VAL A 75 5.38 4.03 0.39
C VAL A 75 6.34 3.31 1.35
N ALA A 76 7.54 2.95 0.89
CA ALA A 76 8.56 2.29 1.71
C ALA A 76 9.00 3.19 2.87
N ASP A 77 9.32 4.45 2.60
CA ASP A 77 9.73 5.45 3.60
C ASP A 77 8.61 5.69 4.62
N TRP A 78 7.37 5.83 4.17
CA TRP A 78 6.22 5.98 5.05
C TRP A 78 6.03 4.76 5.96
N ALA A 79 6.13 3.55 5.41
CA ALA A 79 5.98 2.31 6.18
C ALA A 79 7.10 2.14 7.22
N ALA A 80 8.33 2.55 6.90
CA ALA A 80 9.50 2.43 7.76
C ALA A 80 9.42 3.30 9.03
N VAL A 81 8.67 4.41 8.99
CA VAL A 81 8.51 5.35 10.12
C VAL A 81 7.25 5.10 10.94
N LEU A 82 6.46 4.05 10.66
CA LEU A 82 5.29 3.73 11.44
C LEU A 82 5.66 3.41 12.91
N PRO A 83 4.80 3.76 13.89
CA PRO A 83 5.06 3.47 15.30
C PRO A 83 5.16 1.96 15.55
N LYS A 84 6.36 1.49 15.92
CA LYS A 84 6.68 0.05 16.06
C LYS A 84 5.79 -0.70 17.06
N GLY A 85 5.26 -0.02 18.06
CA GLY A 85 4.34 -0.62 19.05
C GLY A 85 2.91 -0.78 18.55
N ALA A 86 2.55 -0.14 17.43
CA ALA A 86 1.22 -0.21 16.84
C ALA A 86 1.21 -0.96 15.50
N TYR A 87 2.34 -1.00 14.79
CA TYR A 87 2.44 -1.63 13.48
C TYR A 87 3.78 -2.34 13.31
N HIS A 88 3.74 -3.50 12.67
CA HIS A 88 4.92 -4.20 12.15
C HIS A 88 4.91 -4.14 10.63
N ALA A 89 5.99 -3.64 10.04
CA ALA A 89 6.14 -3.53 8.59
C ALA A 89 7.29 -4.41 8.10
N ILE A 90 7.07 -5.13 7.00
CA ILE A 90 8.09 -5.94 6.32
C ILE A 90 8.16 -5.60 4.83
N VAL A 91 9.34 -5.78 4.26
CA VAL A 91 9.56 -5.78 2.80
C VAL A 91 9.92 -7.19 2.36
N TYR A 92 9.14 -7.75 1.45
CA TYR A 92 9.40 -9.05 0.82
C TYR A 92 9.75 -8.85 -0.66
N ARG A 93 10.99 -9.20 -1.04
CA ARG A 93 11.51 -9.00 -2.40
C ARG A 93 12.36 -10.16 -2.87
N MET A 94 12.41 -10.37 -4.19
CA MET A 94 13.33 -11.32 -4.81
C MET A 94 14.74 -10.71 -4.89
N ILE A 95 15.72 -11.34 -4.21
CA ILE A 95 17.09 -10.82 -4.13
C ILE A 95 17.96 -11.16 -5.36
N ASN A 96 17.51 -12.08 -6.21
CA ASN A 96 18.19 -12.48 -7.44
C ASN A 96 17.55 -11.87 -8.70
N ARG A 97 16.79 -10.79 -8.55
CA ARG A 97 16.12 -10.04 -9.64
C ARG A 97 16.61 -8.60 -9.68
N SER A 98 16.24 -7.87 -10.72
CA SER A 98 16.60 -6.46 -10.86
C SER A 98 16.10 -5.64 -9.67
N ALA A 99 16.77 -4.53 -9.38
CA ALA A 99 16.32 -3.59 -8.34
C ALA A 99 14.90 -3.05 -8.63
N SER A 100 14.52 -3.00 -9.91
CA SER A 100 13.21 -2.59 -10.40
C SER A 100 12.14 -3.69 -10.36
N ALA A 101 12.47 -4.90 -9.91
CA ALA A 101 11.49 -5.97 -9.82
C ALA A 101 10.39 -5.61 -8.80
N PRO A 102 9.11 -5.92 -9.11
CA PRO A 102 8.02 -5.71 -8.17
C PRO A 102 8.27 -6.40 -6.83
N TYR A 103 7.84 -5.76 -5.75
CA TYR A 103 8.01 -6.29 -4.39
C TYR A 103 6.79 -5.97 -3.52
N LEU A 104 6.72 -6.63 -2.37
CA LEU A 104 5.62 -6.52 -1.44
C LEU A 104 6.06 -5.77 -0.18
N ILE A 105 5.28 -4.78 0.22
CA ILE A 105 5.32 -4.22 1.58
C ILE A 105 4.10 -4.77 2.32
N ALA A 106 4.30 -5.36 3.49
CA ALA A 106 3.20 -5.83 4.33
C ALA A 106 3.26 -5.16 5.70
N ILE A 107 2.12 -4.67 6.18
CA ILE A 107 1.99 -3.89 7.41
C ILE A 107 0.89 -4.54 8.25
N GLU A 108 1.27 -5.14 9.37
CA GLU A 108 0.35 -5.73 10.33
C GLU A 108 0.06 -4.72 11.45
N LYS A 109 -1.22 -4.53 11.77
CA LYS A 109 -1.66 -3.76 12.94
C LYS A 109 -1.61 -4.64 14.18
N GLN A 110 -0.91 -4.19 15.21
CA GLN A 110 -0.82 -4.87 16.49
C GLN A 110 -2.08 -4.60 17.33
#